data_AF-A0A0F9R388-F1
#
_entry.id   AF-A0A0F9R388-F1
#
_cell.length_a   1.000
_cell.length_b   1.000
_cell.length_c   1.000
_cell.angle_alpha   90.00
_cell.angle_beta   90.00
_cell.angle_gamma   90.00
#
_symmetry.space_group_name_H-M   'P 1'
#
loop_
_entity.id
_entity.type
_entity.pdbx_description
1 polymer ?
#
loop_
_entity_poly.entity_id
_entity_poly.type
_entity_poly.pdbx_seq_one_letter_code
_entity_poly.pdbx_strand_id
1 'polypeptide(L)'
;MVSLKVKRLEDDIEARVDWDQFGPDDPNYDKFMRICRDHFHETYKGNGAARLVLFKNETIKWYKKEKPQLVENLTLVEDWRFLSIGQYYWLMNKGAMLSPDTLQWVSEKMTEIENISYKLAEEDTKKEPVVVKKETTPEELGRWLASDLEELILTGEYKENTDTAYDLLRENTPKPIVMRCCIEHLKLLVNEHQDYTASEVKEGFGDREKWSYYLTQYSSLLRLAETYFQNAKTVRKSRRPRKSRVGKAARLAKVAEKVSFNRQDTKLKLVSVDPAQIIGSRGVLVYNTKTRKIGVYYAKDSEGLQIRGTTIHNYDEEKSTHKTLRNPEKQIEGFRDKTVKRCEIILRDYIKAVAKGMNGRLNENTIIMKTWK
;
A
#
# COMPACT_ATOMS: atom_id res chain seq x y z
N MET A 1 10.26 11.49 -5.18
CA MET A 1 11.37 11.83 -4.26
C MET A 1 12.19 10.57 -4.02
N VAL A 2 13.31 10.42 -4.72
CA VAL A 2 14.32 9.39 -4.41
C VAL A 2 14.78 9.64 -2.98
N SER A 3 14.65 8.65 -2.09
CA SER A 3 14.85 8.88 -0.65
C SER A 3 16.29 9.34 -0.37
N LEU A 4 16.47 10.32 0.51
CA LEU A 4 17.76 10.85 0.97
C LEU A 4 18.74 9.76 1.47
N LYS A 5 18.25 8.56 1.80
CA LYS A 5 19.07 7.39 2.14
C LYS A 5 19.77 6.77 0.94
N VAL A 6 19.15 6.78 -0.24
CA VAL A 6 19.76 6.27 -1.48
C VAL A 6 20.92 7.18 -1.89
N LYS A 7 20.71 8.50 -1.79
CA LYS A 7 21.72 9.52 -2.12
C LYS A 7 22.96 9.43 -1.21
N ARG A 8 22.79 9.28 0.11
CA ARG A 8 23.90 9.09 1.05
C ARG A 8 24.70 7.81 0.83
N LEU A 9 24.06 6.74 0.36
CA LEU A 9 24.74 5.49 0.03
C LEU A 9 25.51 5.59 -1.31
N GLU A 10 24.98 6.33 -2.28
CA GLU A 10 25.68 6.63 -3.54
C GLU A 10 26.98 7.41 -3.28
N ASP A 11 26.95 8.42 -2.40
CA ASP A 11 28.10 9.28 -2.09
C ASP A 11 29.24 8.56 -1.33
N ASP A 12 28.92 7.63 -0.40
CA ASP A 12 29.93 6.91 0.41
C ASP A 12 30.69 5.81 -0.36
N ILE A 13 30.18 5.45 -1.53
CA ILE A 13 30.62 4.33 -2.36
C ILE A 13 31.56 4.80 -3.49
N GLU A 14 31.32 5.99 -4.04
CA GLU A 14 32.07 6.57 -5.15
C GLU A 14 33.57 6.79 -4.84
N ALA A 15 33.96 6.77 -3.57
CA ALA A 15 35.31 7.15 -3.13
C ALA A 15 36.41 6.06 -3.28
N ARG A 16 36.12 4.85 -3.81
CA ARG A 16 37.09 3.72 -3.73
C ARG A 16 37.36 2.92 -4.99
N VAL A 17 36.72 3.19 -6.11
CA VAL A 17 36.92 2.44 -7.37
C VAL A 17 37.12 3.43 -8.50
N ASP A 18 38.32 3.45 -9.09
CA ASP A 18 38.59 4.20 -10.30
C ASP A 18 38.14 3.37 -11.51
N TRP A 19 37.02 3.76 -12.11
CA TRP A 19 36.29 2.95 -13.09
C TRP A 19 36.94 2.93 -14.48
N ASP A 20 37.80 3.91 -14.74
CA ASP A 20 38.47 4.11 -16.03
C ASP A 20 39.82 3.37 -16.11
N GLN A 21 40.31 2.79 -15.01
CA GLN A 21 41.66 2.21 -14.92
C GLN A 21 41.77 0.75 -15.38
N PHE A 22 40.66 0.02 -15.50
CA PHE A 22 40.69 -1.43 -15.73
C PHE A 22 40.00 -1.79 -17.05
N GLY A 23 40.82 -2.06 -18.07
CA GLY A 23 40.38 -2.57 -19.37
C GLY A 23 40.37 -4.11 -19.43
N PRO A 24 39.76 -4.71 -20.47
CA PRO A 24 39.72 -6.16 -20.68
C PRO A 24 41.10 -6.82 -20.77
N ASP A 25 42.12 -6.04 -21.16
CA ASP A 25 43.51 -6.48 -21.29
C ASP A 25 44.27 -6.49 -19.94
N ASP A 26 43.66 -6.01 -18.85
CA ASP A 26 44.28 -6.02 -17.52
C ASP A 26 44.20 -7.42 -16.88
N PRO A 27 45.31 -7.98 -16.37
CA PRO A 27 45.31 -9.26 -15.65
C PRO A 27 44.35 -9.32 -14.44
N ASN A 28 43.95 -8.17 -13.90
CA ASN A 28 43.02 -8.04 -12.78
C ASN A 28 41.58 -7.72 -13.20
N TYR A 29 41.27 -7.68 -14.50
CA TYR A 29 39.95 -7.34 -15.02
C TYR A 29 38.82 -8.16 -14.39
N ASP A 30 38.97 -9.49 -14.32
CA ASP A 30 37.96 -10.37 -13.71
C ASP A 30 37.75 -10.09 -12.23
N LYS A 31 38.83 -9.74 -11.52
CA LYS A 31 38.79 -9.39 -10.10
C LYS A 31 38.08 -8.05 -9.91
N PHE A 32 38.35 -7.08 -10.77
CA PHE A 32 37.67 -5.79 -10.79
C PHE A 32 36.17 -5.96 -11.07
N MET A 33 35.79 -6.66 -12.13
CA MET A 33 34.39 -6.91 -12.49
C MET A 33 33.62 -7.66 -11.39
N ARG A 34 34.29 -8.58 -10.68
CA ARG A 34 33.72 -9.23 -9.50
C ARG A 34 33.51 -8.25 -8.34
N ILE A 35 34.49 -7.40 -8.04
CA ILE A 35 34.36 -6.37 -7.00
C ILE A 35 33.20 -5.42 -7.34
N CYS A 36 33.11 -4.96 -8.58
CA CYS A 36 32.04 -4.07 -9.02
C CYS A 36 30.65 -4.72 -8.89
N ARG A 37 30.55 -6.01 -9.21
CA ARG A 37 29.32 -6.80 -9.05
C ARG A 37 28.96 -6.99 -7.58
N ASP A 38 29.91 -7.42 -6.75
CA ASP A 38 29.71 -7.62 -5.31
C ASP A 38 29.28 -6.30 -4.66
N HIS A 39 29.93 -5.21 -5.03
CA HIS A 39 29.61 -3.87 -4.60
C HIS A 39 28.18 -3.47 -4.96
N PHE A 40 27.79 -3.63 -6.23
CA PHE A 40 26.42 -3.39 -6.69
C PHE A 40 25.40 -4.23 -5.90
N HIS A 41 25.69 -5.51 -5.67
CA HIS A 41 24.82 -6.41 -4.91
C HIS A 41 24.71 -6.01 -3.42
N GLU A 42 25.77 -5.45 -2.83
CA GLU A 42 25.77 -4.92 -1.47
C GLU A 42 24.98 -3.61 -1.34
N THR A 43 25.16 -2.67 -2.27
CA THR A 43 24.42 -1.39 -2.29
C THR A 43 22.90 -1.60 -2.31
N TYR A 44 22.43 -2.68 -2.93
CA TYR A 44 21.01 -2.95 -3.14
C TYR A 44 20.49 -4.21 -2.41
N LYS A 45 21.18 -4.64 -1.35
CA LYS A 45 20.79 -5.79 -0.53
C LYS A 45 19.46 -5.52 0.19
N GLY A 46 18.42 -6.32 -0.11
CA GLY A 46 17.16 -6.37 0.68
C GLY A 46 15.88 -5.85 0.01
N ASN A 47 15.91 -5.38 -1.25
CA ASN A 47 14.68 -4.98 -1.96
C ASN A 47 14.70 -5.32 -3.47
N GLY A 48 14.33 -6.55 -3.80
CA GLY A 48 14.36 -7.06 -5.17
C GLY A 48 13.51 -6.26 -6.17
N ALA A 49 12.39 -5.67 -5.74
CA ALA A 49 11.54 -4.86 -6.61
C ALA A 49 12.19 -3.52 -6.97
N ALA A 50 12.86 -2.86 -6.01
CA ALA A 50 13.59 -1.62 -6.27
C ALA A 50 14.75 -1.82 -7.26
N ARG A 51 15.39 -3.00 -7.21
CA ARG A 51 16.48 -3.37 -8.10
C ARG A 51 16.04 -3.48 -9.58
N LEU A 52 14.85 -4.03 -9.83
CA LEU A 52 14.30 -4.18 -11.18
C LEU A 52 14.03 -2.82 -11.85
N VAL A 53 13.42 -1.90 -11.12
CA VAL A 53 13.15 -0.54 -11.60
C VAL A 53 14.44 0.19 -11.94
N LEU A 54 15.47 0.03 -11.09
CA LEU A 54 16.77 0.67 -11.30
C LEU A 54 17.48 0.15 -12.55
N PHE A 55 17.45 -1.17 -12.80
CA PHE A 55 18.06 -1.76 -13.98
C PHE A 55 17.46 -1.25 -15.29
N LYS A 56 16.14 -1.11 -15.34
CA LYS A 56 15.46 -0.49 -16.48
C LYS A 56 15.89 0.97 -16.65
N ASN A 57 15.93 1.74 -15.56
CA ASN A 57 16.31 3.15 -15.61
C ASN A 57 17.76 3.37 -16.07
N GLU A 58 18.71 2.56 -15.63
CA GLU A 58 20.11 2.66 -16.07
C GLU A 58 20.28 2.30 -17.54
N THR A 59 19.54 1.29 -18.01
CA THR A 59 19.50 0.94 -19.44
C THR A 59 18.92 2.10 -20.25
N ILE A 60 17.79 2.67 -19.83
CA ILE A 60 17.17 3.84 -20.47
C ILE A 60 18.12 5.05 -20.46
N LYS A 61 18.85 5.28 -19.37
CA LYS A 61 19.81 6.39 -19.24
C LYS A 61 20.95 6.28 -20.25
N TRP A 62 21.45 5.07 -20.49
CA TRP A 62 22.46 4.82 -21.52
C TRP A 62 21.87 5.06 -22.92
N TYR A 63 20.71 4.48 -23.21
CA TYR A 63 20.03 4.64 -24.51
C TYR A 63 19.54 6.06 -24.78
N LYS A 64 19.31 6.87 -23.76
CA LYS A 64 19.01 8.29 -23.92
C LYS A 64 20.18 9.06 -24.56
N LYS A 65 21.42 8.60 -24.36
CA LYS A 65 22.62 9.18 -24.98
C LYS A 65 22.79 8.68 -26.42
N GLU A 66 22.64 7.37 -26.63
CA GLU A 66 22.98 6.72 -27.91
C GLU A 66 21.81 6.68 -28.92
N LYS A 67 20.59 6.38 -28.46
CA LYS A 67 19.39 6.20 -29.32
C LYS A 67 18.13 6.72 -28.61
N PRO A 68 17.87 8.04 -28.61
CA PRO A 68 16.75 8.63 -27.89
C PRO A 68 15.37 8.15 -28.36
N GLN A 69 15.24 7.77 -29.64
CA GLN A 69 13.98 7.31 -30.24
C GLN A 69 13.44 6.02 -29.60
N LEU A 70 14.33 5.19 -29.04
CA LEU A 70 13.97 3.90 -28.44
C LEU A 70 13.48 4.05 -26.99
N VAL A 71 13.75 5.19 -26.35
CA VAL A 71 13.48 5.41 -24.93
C VAL A 71 12.00 5.25 -24.61
N GLU A 72 11.10 5.80 -25.43
CA GLU A 72 9.65 5.70 -25.23
C GLU A 72 9.20 4.23 -25.24
N ASN A 73 9.61 3.48 -26.27
CA ASN A 73 9.25 2.06 -26.40
C ASN A 73 9.78 1.22 -25.23
N LEU A 74 10.99 1.50 -24.74
CA LEU A 74 11.57 0.78 -23.60
C LEU A 74 10.80 0.98 -22.30
N THR A 75 10.08 2.09 -22.14
CA THR A 75 9.24 2.30 -20.94
C THR A 75 8.07 1.31 -20.87
N LEU A 76 7.62 0.78 -22.01
CA LEU A 76 6.51 -0.19 -22.08
C LEU A 76 6.93 -1.60 -21.65
N VAL A 77 8.22 -1.94 -21.73
CA VAL A 77 8.75 -3.28 -21.45
C VAL A 77 8.75 -3.57 -19.95
N GLU A 78 8.43 -4.80 -19.53
CA GLU A 78 8.40 -5.14 -18.10
C GLU A 78 9.79 -5.11 -17.43
N ASP A 79 9.86 -4.58 -16.22
CA ASP A 79 11.11 -4.31 -15.50
C ASP A 79 11.99 -5.55 -15.27
N TRP A 80 11.39 -6.74 -15.14
CA TRP A 80 12.12 -7.99 -14.90
C TRP A 80 13.00 -8.42 -16.09
N ARG A 81 12.70 -7.95 -17.30
CA ARG A 81 13.49 -8.26 -18.51
C ARG A 81 14.88 -7.60 -18.49
N PHE A 82 15.05 -6.55 -17.69
CA PHE A 82 16.32 -5.84 -17.54
C PHE A 82 17.22 -6.44 -16.45
N LEU A 83 16.78 -7.49 -15.74
CA LEU A 83 17.52 -8.08 -14.61
C LEU A 83 18.92 -8.56 -15.00
N SER A 84 19.05 -9.16 -16.17
CA SER A 84 20.29 -9.78 -16.65
C SER A 84 21.28 -8.76 -17.23
N ILE A 85 20.78 -7.70 -17.87
CA ILE A 85 21.62 -6.71 -18.59
C ILE A 85 21.82 -5.39 -17.86
N GLY A 86 20.89 -5.00 -16.97
CA GLY A 86 20.88 -3.66 -16.37
C GLY A 86 22.11 -3.36 -15.51
N GLN A 87 22.73 -4.37 -14.92
CA GLN A 87 23.99 -4.21 -14.19
C GLN A 87 25.14 -3.76 -15.11
N TYR A 88 25.16 -4.23 -16.36
CA TYR A 88 26.21 -3.89 -17.31
C TYR A 88 26.03 -2.46 -17.84
N TYR A 89 24.78 -2.02 -18.06
CA TYR A 89 24.49 -0.63 -18.39
C TYR A 89 24.81 0.33 -17.26
N TRP A 90 24.61 -0.07 -16.00
CA TRP A 90 25.07 0.70 -14.85
C TRP A 90 26.59 0.84 -14.82
N LEU A 91 27.33 -0.25 -15.05
CA LEU A 91 28.80 -0.24 -15.15
C LEU A 91 29.29 0.67 -16.30
N MET A 92 28.71 0.54 -17.49
CA MET A 92 29.05 1.38 -18.64
C MET A 92 28.72 2.85 -18.41
N ASN A 93 27.61 3.16 -17.74
CA ASN A 93 27.26 4.54 -17.37
C ASN A 93 28.25 5.16 -16.37
N LYS A 94 29.00 4.32 -15.64
CA LYS A 94 30.04 4.72 -14.68
C LYS A 94 31.45 4.76 -15.29
N GLY A 95 31.63 4.38 -16.56
CA GLY A 95 32.92 4.43 -17.27
C GLY A 95 33.62 3.07 -17.42
N ALA A 96 33.08 2.00 -16.83
CA ALA A 96 33.73 0.69 -16.90
C ALA A 96 33.75 0.13 -18.33
N MET A 97 34.91 -0.37 -18.75
CA MET A 97 35.06 -1.10 -20.02
C MET A 97 34.61 -2.55 -19.88
N LEU A 98 33.70 -2.98 -20.76
CA LEU A 98 33.25 -4.36 -20.82
C LEU A 98 34.10 -5.18 -21.80
N SER A 99 34.33 -6.46 -21.50
CA SER A 99 35.02 -7.36 -22.42
C SER A 99 34.23 -7.51 -23.73
N PRO A 100 34.90 -7.78 -24.88
CA PRO A 100 34.22 -7.95 -26.16
C PRO A 100 33.10 -9.00 -26.11
N ASP A 101 33.34 -10.14 -25.46
CA ASP A 101 32.35 -11.23 -25.30
C ASP A 101 31.14 -10.77 -24.47
N THR A 102 31.38 -9.98 -23.41
CA THR A 102 30.31 -9.45 -22.57
C THR A 102 29.49 -8.41 -23.33
N LEU A 103 30.15 -7.53 -24.09
CA LEU A 103 29.47 -6.55 -24.94
C LEU A 103 28.60 -7.24 -25.98
N GLN A 104 29.12 -8.27 -26.64
CA GLN A 104 28.36 -9.05 -27.61
C GLN A 104 27.12 -9.66 -26.94
N TRP A 105 27.27 -10.35 -25.81
CA TRP A 105 26.14 -10.95 -25.11
C TRP A 105 25.10 -9.91 -24.64
N VAL A 106 25.55 -8.77 -24.11
CA VAL A 106 24.65 -7.66 -23.71
C VAL A 106 23.90 -7.12 -24.92
N SER A 107 24.57 -6.97 -26.06
CA SER A 107 23.96 -6.48 -27.29
C SER A 107 22.89 -7.44 -27.82
N GLU A 108 23.16 -8.75 -27.84
CA GLU A 108 22.20 -9.78 -28.25
C GLU A 108 20.94 -9.76 -27.37
N LYS A 109 21.12 -9.69 -26.05
CA LYS A 109 20.00 -9.59 -25.10
C LYS A 109 19.23 -8.29 -25.24
N MET A 110 19.90 -7.20 -25.58
CA MET A 110 19.23 -5.93 -25.82
C MET A 110 18.40 -5.97 -27.11
N THR A 111 18.88 -6.61 -28.17
CA THR A 111 18.10 -6.82 -29.40
C THR A 111 16.80 -7.59 -29.12
N GLU A 112 16.82 -8.58 -28.22
CA GLU A 112 15.59 -9.27 -27.78
C GLU A 112 14.59 -8.28 -27.15
N ILE A 113 15.07 -7.39 -26.27
CA ILE A 113 14.25 -6.38 -25.59
C ILE A 113 13.73 -5.31 -26.56
N GLU A 114 14.56 -4.89 -27.51
CA GLU A 114 14.17 -3.97 -28.58
C GLU A 114 13.01 -4.57 -29.41
N ASN A 115 13.13 -5.82 -29.84
CA ASN A 115 12.06 -6.50 -30.58
C ASN A 115 10.74 -6.57 -29.79
N ILE A 116 10.82 -6.74 -28.47
CA ILE A 116 9.63 -6.72 -27.60
C ILE A 116 9.07 -5.31 -27.48
N SER A 117 9.93 -4.30 -27.35
CA SER A 117 9.50 -2.90 -27.23
C SER A 117 8.77 -2.43 -28.48
N TYR A 118 9.23 -2.83 -29.67
CA TYR A 118 8.54 -2.55 -30.94
C TYR A 118 7.16 -3.22 -31.01
N LYS A 119 7.05 -4.50 -30.63
CA LYS A 119 5.76 -5.20 -30.58
C LYS A 119 4.76 -4.53 -29.63
N LEU A 120 5.22 -4.11 -28.45
CA LEU A 120 4.38 -3.41 -27.48
C LEU A 120 3.96 -2.03 -27.99
N ALA A 121 4.84 -1.30 -28.68
CA ALA A 121 4.51 -0.01 -29.28
C ALA A 121 3.47 -0.15 -30.43
N GLU A 122 3.55 -1.20 -31.24
CA GLU A 122 2.54 -1.52 -32.26
C GLU A 122 1.18 -1.88 -31.65
N GLU A 123 1.15 -2.55 -30.50
CA GLU A 123 -0.08 -2.84 -29.76
C GLU A 123 -0.65 -1.58 -29.08
N ASP A 124 0.18 -0.66 -28.61
CA ASP A 124 -0.26 0.55 -27.95
C ASP A 124 -0.80 1.60 -28.94
N THR A 125 -0.22 1.69 -30.14
CA THR A 125 -0.73 2.53 -31.24
C THR A 125 -2.08 2.07 -31.79
N LYS A 126 -2.42 0.78 -31.62
CA LYS A 126 -3.75 0.23 -31.97
C LYS A 126 -4.83 0.49 -30.92
N LYS A 127 -4.45 0.91 -29.70
CA LYS A 127 -5.42 1.39 -28.71
C LYS A 127 -5.75 2.83 -29.07
N GLU A 128 -7.04 3.12 -29.27
CA GLU A 128 -7.49 4.50 -29.43
C GLU A 128 -6.95 5.37 -28.29
N PRO A 129 -6.47 6.59 -28.58
CA PRO A 129 -5.80 7.41 -27.58
C PRO A 129 -6.76 7.68 -26.42
N VAL A 130 -6.37 7.22 -25.23
CA VAL A 130 -7.03 7.65 -24.00
C VAL A 130 -6.70 9.12 -23.84
N VAL A 131 -7.66 9.98 -24.18
CA VAL A 131 -7.59 11.42 -23.92
C VAL A 131 -7.27 11.62 -22.44
N VAL A 132 -6.05 12.07 -22.14
CA VAL A 132 -5.70 12.59 -20.82
C VAL A 132 -6.51 13.87 -20.65
N LYS A 133 -7.73 13.74 -20.13
CA LYS A 133 -8.52 14.90 -19.73
C LYS A 133 -7.70 15.63 -18.68
N LYS A 134 -7.31 16.87 -19.00
CA LYS A 134 -6.81 17.86 -18.03
C LYS A 134 -7.70 17.71 -16.79
N GLU A 135 -7.13 17.37 -15.64
CA GLU A 135 -7.92 17.12 -14.42
C GLU A 135 -8.71 18.40 -14.13
N THR A 136 -9.99 18.40 -14.52
CA THR A 136 -10.85 19.56 -14.36
C THR A 136 -11.01 19.77 -12.88
N THR A 137 -10.59 20.93 -12.40
CA THR A 137 -10.62 21.20 -10.97
C THR A 137 -12.06 21.17 -10.48
N PRO A 138 -12.31 20.79 -9.21
CA PRO A 138 -13.66 20.85 -8.64
C PRO A 138 -14.31 22.22 -8.75
N GLU A 139 -13.51 23.28 -8.76
CA GLU A 139 -13.91 24.68 -8.91
C GLU A 139 -14.38 25.00 -10.34
N GLU A 140 -13.65 24.55 -11.37
CA GLU A 140 -14.06 24.69 -12.77
C GLU A 140 -15.36 23.93 -13.05
N LEU A 141 -15.45 22.69 -12.56
CA LEU A 141 -16.69 21.90 -12.68
C LEU A 141 -17.87 22.55 -11.95
N GLY A 142 -17.62 23.18 -10.80
CA GLY A 142 -18.65 23.90 -10.05
C GLY A 142 -19.14 25.14 -10.79
N ARG A 143 -18.23 25.88 -11.43
CA ARG A 143 -18.55 27.05 -12.25
C ARG A 143 -19.35 26.67 -13.50
N TRP A 144 -18.95 25.62 -14.22
CA TRP A 144 -19.71 25.15 -15.38
C TRP A 144 -21.12 24.72 -15.01
N LEU A 145 -21.26 23.95 -13.92
CA LEU A 145 -22.59 23.55 -13.44
C LEU A 145 -23.45 24.76 -13.04
N ALA A 146 -22.86 25.79 -12.45
CA ALA A 146 -23.59 27.01 -12.13
C ALA A 146 -24.02 27.77 -13.41
N SER A 147 -23.16 27.82 -14.42
CA SER A 147 -23.48 28.39 -15.75
C SER A 147 -24.62 27.63 -16.43
N ASP A 148 -24.60 26.30 -16.42
CA ASP A 148 -25.66 25.48 -17.02
C ASP A 148 -27.01 25.74 -16.34
N LEU A 149 -27.00 25.94 -15.02
CA LEU A 149 -28.20 26.26 -14.25
C LEU A 149 -28.70 27.69 -14.50
N GLU A 150 -27.78 28.64 -14.67
CA GLU A 150 -28.10 30.02 -15.04
C GLU A 150 -28.69 30.12 -16.45
N GLU A 151 -28.17 29.34 -17.39
CA GLU A 151 -28.67 29.30 -18.76
C GLU A 151 -30.17 28.99 -18.81
N LEU A 152 -30.67 28.12 -17.92
CA LEU A 152 -32.11 27.84 -17.79
C LEU A 152 -32.93 29.10 -17.46
N ILE A 153 -32.37 30.03 -16.69
CA ILE A 153 -33.04 31.31 -16.37
C ILE A 153 -33.04 32.20 -17.61
N LEU A 154 -31.92 32.27 -18.34
CA LEU A 154 -31.76 33.11 -19.52
C LEU A 154 -32.61 32.64 -20.71
N THR A 155 -32.77 31.33 -20.89
CA THR A 155 -33.62 30.74 -21.93
C THR A 155 -35.11 30.76 -21.55
N GLY A 156 -35.44 31.10 -20.30
CA GLY A 156 -36.81 31.10 -19.78
C GLY A 156 -37.38 29.70 -19.51
N GLU A 157 -36.52 28.67 -19.53
CA GLU A 157 -36.88 27.28 -19.24
C GLU A 157 -36.95 26.99 -17.73
N TYR A 158 -36.38 27.86 -16.91
CA TYR A 158 -36.46 27.78 -15.46
C TYR A 158 -37.82 28.27 -14.94
N LYS A 159 -38.50 27.42 -14.17
CA LYS A 159 -39.68 27.79 -13.38
C LYS A 159 -39.50 27.26 -11.97
N GLU A 160 -39.87 28.05 -10.97
CA GLU A 160 -39.66 27.75 -9.53
C GLU A 160 -40.27 26.40 -9.06
N ASN A 161 -41.17 25.80 -9.85
CA ASN A 161 -41.84 24.53 -9.58
C ASN A 161 -41.64 23.45 -10.66
N THR A 162 -40.73 23.63 -11.60
CA THR A 162 -40.40 22.59 -12.58
C THR A 162 -39.20 21.79 -12.14
N ASP A 163 -39.25 20.48 -12.39
CA ASP A 163 -38.14 19.57 -12.09
C ASP A 163 -36.91 19.83 -12.98
N THR A 164 -36.95 20.71 -13.98
CA THR A 164 -35.88 20.97 -14.96
C THR A 164 -34.49 21.20 -14.34
N ALA A 165 -34.36 22.14 -13.39
CA ALA A 165 -33.08 22.38 -12.71
C ALA A 165 -32.68 21.22 -11.78
N TYR A 166 -33.67 20.55 -11.19
CA TYR A 166 -33.44 19.41 -10.32
C TYR A 166 -33.00 18.16 -11.11
N ASP A 167 -33.55 17.97 -12.31
CA ASP A 167 -33.24 16.92 -13.26
C ASP A 167 -31.84 17.12 -13.84
N LEU A 168 -31.46 18.35 -14.20
CA LEU A 168 -30.08 18.67 -14.60
C LEU A 168 -29.06 18.30 -13.50
N LEU A 169 -29.37 18.63 -12.23
CA LEU A 169 -28.54 18.23 -11.09
C LEU A 169 -28.55 16.71 -10.87
N ARG A 170 -29.66 16.04 -11.14
CA ARG A 170 -29.79 14.58 -11.02
C ARG A 170 -29.04 13.84 -12.11
N GLU A 171 -29.06 14.32 -13.34
CA GLU A 171 -28.35 13.76 -14.49
C GLU A 171 -26.83 13.92 -14.33
N ASN A 172 -26.39 15.11 -13.94
CA ASN A 172 -24.96 15.39 -13.73
C ASN A 172 -24.38 14.69 -12.48
N THR A 173 -25.21 14.30 -11.51
CA THR A 173 -24.80 13.63 -10.26
C THR A 173 -23.56 14.25 -9.57
N PRO A 174 -23.53 15.58 -9.34
CA PRO A 174 -22.31 16.28 -8.94
C PRO A 174 -21.75 15.77 -7.61
N LYS A 175 -20.41 15.71 -7.53
CA LYS A 175 -19.74 15.43 -6.25
C LYS A 175 -20.03 16.58 -5.26
N PRO A 176 -20.05 16.32 -3.94
CA PRO A 176 -20.37 17.35 -2.94
C PRO A 176 -19.42 18.55 -2.96
N ILE A 177 -18.16 18.32 -3.38
CA ILE A 177 -17.18 19.39 -3.52
C ILE A 177 -17.53 20.29 -4.71
N VAL A 178 -17.89 19.70 -5.85
CA VAL A 178 -18.35 20.42 -7.05
C VAL A 178 -19.64 21.19 -6.74
N MET A 179 -20.59 20.56 -6.03
CA MET A 179 -21.83 21.20 -5.63
C MET A 179 -21.60 22.40 -4.69
N ARG A 180 -20.61 22.32 -3.80
CA ARG A 180 -20.24 23.46 -2.94
C ARG A 180 -19.69 24.62 -3.76
N CYS A 181 -18.80 24.34 -4.70
CA CYS A 181 -18.25 25.36 -5.59
C CYS A 181 -19.35 26.00 -6.47
N CYS A 182 -20.30 25.19 -6.95
CA CYS A 182 -21.48 25.67 -7.68
C CYS A 182 -22.34 26.62 -6.82
N ILE A 183 -22.65 26.23 -5.58
CA ILE A 183 -23.41 27.07 -4.63
C ILE A 183 -22.67 28.37 -4.30
N GLU A 184 -21.35 28.32 -4.11
CA GLU A 184 -20.53 29.50 -3.86
C GLU A 184 -20.56 30.48 -5.06
N HIS A 185 -20.51 29.95 -6.29
CA HIS A 185 -20.63 30.77 -7.49
C HIS A 185 -22.01 31.41 -7.63
N LEU A 186 -23.09 30.64 -7.43
CA LEU A 186 -24.46 31.17 -7.46
C LEU A 186 -24.69 32.23 -6.37
N LYS A 187 -24.10 32.07 -5.18
CA LYS A 187 -24.14 33.10 -4.12
C LYS A 187 -23.44 34.38 -4.54
N LEU A 188 -22.28 34.26 -5.19
CA LEU A 188 -21.54 35.42 -5.69
C LEU A 188 -22.39 36.18 -6.72
N LEU A 189 -22.97 35.48 -7.70
CA LEU A 189 -23.83 36.08 -8.72
C LEU A 189 -25.05 36.79 -8.12
N VAL A 190 -25.74 36.15 -7.16
CA VAL A 190 -26.89 36.77 -6.49
C VAL A 190 -26.48 38.06 -5.76
N ASN A 191 -25.34 38.04 -5.05
CA ASN A 191 -24.84 39.23 -4.35
C ASN A 191 -24.49 40.34 -5.35
N GLU A 192 -23.78 40.01 -6.44
CA GLU A 192 -23.46 40.98 -7.50
C GLU A 192 -24.73 41.62 -8.07
N HIS A 193 -25.75 40.83 -8.39
CA HIS A 193 -27.02 41.34 -8.90
C HIS A 193 -27.81 42.19 -7.88
N GLN A 194 -27.66 41.94 -6.58
CA GLN A 194 -28.27 42.74 -5.52
C GLN A 194 -27.63 44.13 -5.37
N ASP A 195 -26.33 44.21 -5.63
CA ASP A 195 -25.55 45.44 -5.49
C ASP A 195 -25.65 46.37 -6.73
N TYR A 196 -26.37 45.96 -7.79
CA TYR A 196 -26.54 46.77 -8.99
C TYR A 196 -27.25 48.09 -8.72
N THR A 197 -26.68 49.17 -9.23
CA THR A 197 -27.27 50.51 -9.20
C THR A 197 -28.40 50.64 -10.21
N ALA A 198 -29.30 51.62 -10.01
CA ALA A 198 -30.42 51.87 -10.92
C ALA A 198 -29.98 52.17 -12.38
N SER A 199 -28.76 52.70 -12.56
CA SER A 199 -28.17 52.92 -13.88
C SER A 199 -27.82 51.61 -14.58
N GLU A 200 -27.16 50.70 -13.87
CA GLU A 200 -26.75 49.39 -14.38
C GLU A 200 -27.95 48.48 -14.66
N VAL A 201 -28.98 48.54 -13.81
CA VAL A 201 -30.25 47.81 -14.02
C VAL A 201 -30.92 48.26 -15.32
N LYS A 202 -30.95 49.56 -15.58
CA LYS A 202 -31.56 50.12 -16.79
C LYS A 202 -30.79 49.75 -18.06
N GLU A 203 -29.47 49.66 -17.98
CA GLU A 203 -28.61 49.24 -19.09
C GLU A 203 -28.70 47.73 -19.38
N GLY A 204 -28.64 46.89 -18.34
CA GLY A 204 -28.61 45.43 -18.48
C GLY A 204 -29.97 44.76 -18.65
N PHE A 205 -31.03 45.29 -18.02
CA PHE A 205 -32.35 44.65 -17.98
C PHE A 205 -33.47 45.52 -18.53
N GLY A 206 -33.19 46.79 -18.83
CA GLY A 206 -34.13 47.78 -19.34
C GLY A 206 -35.11 48.33 -18.28
N ASP A 207 -35.69 47.43 -17.48
CA ASP A 207 -36.72 47.75 -16.50
C ASP A 207 -36.44 47.11 -15.13
N ARG A 208 -36.80 47.83 -14.07
CA ARG A 208 -36.61 47.40 -12.68
C ARG A 208 -37.49 46.21 -12.32
N GLU A 209 -38.68 46.10 -12.90
CA GLU A 209 -39.58 44.95 -12.68
C GLU A 209 -38.97 43.66 -13.24
N LYS A 210 -38.35 43.74 -14.43
CA LYS A 210 -37.66 42.60 -15.05
C LYS A 210 -36.45 42.17 -14.24
N TRP A 211 -35.62 43.11 -13.80
CA TRP A 211 -34.48 42.81 -12.92
C TRP A 211 -34.95 42.14 -11.61
N SER A 212 -36.01 42.65 -10.98
CA SER A 212 -36.55 42.05 -9.76
C SER A 212 -37.07 40.62 -9.98
N TYR A 213 -37.66 40.35 -11.15
CA TYR A 213 -38.05 39.00 -11.55
C TYR A 213 -36.85 38.07 -11.69
N TYR A 214 -35.80 38.48 -12.42
CA TYR A 214 -34.58 37.70 -12.56
C TYR A 214 -33.93 37.41 -11.20
N LEU A 215 -33.77 38.41 -10.34
CA LEU A 215 -33.21 38.25 -9.00
C LEU A 215 -33.99 37.23 -8.15
N THR A 216 -35.32 37.20 -8.30
CA THR A 216 -36.18 36.19 -7.67
C THR A 216 -35.90 34.79 -8.24
N GLN A 217 -35.69 34.66 -9.54
CA GLN A 217 -35.31 33.37 -10.15
C GLN A 217 -33.94 32.89 -9.65
N TYR A 218 -32.90 33.73 -9.68
CA TYR A 218 -31.56 33.36 -9.19
C TYR A 218 -31.56 32.96 -7.71
N SER A 219 -32.28 33.70 -6.85
CA SER A 219 -32.39 33.35 -5.43
C SER A 219 -33.16 32.04 -5.20
N SER A 220 -34.20 31.78 -6.00
CA SER A 220 -34.92 30.50 -5.95
C SER A 220 -34.05 29.31 -6.41
N LEU A 221 -33.23 29.51 -7.45
CA LEU A 221 -32.30 28.52 -7.98
C LEU A 221 -31.22 28.17 -6.96
N LEU A 222 -30.65 29.19 -6.31
CA LEU A 222 -29.71 29.01 -5.21
C LEU A 222 -30.31 28.19 -4.06
N ARG A 223 -31.58 28.45 -3.70
CA ARG A 223 -32.31 27.68 -2.67
C ARG A 223 -32.49 26.22 -3.10
N LEU A 224 -32.82 25.97 -4.37
CA LEU A 224 -32.94 24.62 -4.92
C LEU A 224 -31.61 23.87 -4.84
N ALA A 225 -30.51 24.51 -5.27
CA ALA A 225 -29.17 23.96 -5.23
C ALA A 225 -28.73 23.58 -3.81
N GLU A 226 -28.99 24.45 -2.81
CA GLU A 226 -28.70 24.16 -1.41
C GLU A 226 -29.57 22.99 -0.89
N THR A 227 -30.86 22.96 -1.24
CA THR A 227 -31.77 21.88 -0.85
C THR A 227 -31.33 20.53 -1.43
N TYR A 228 -30.94 20.50 -2.71
CA TYR A 228 -30.37 19.32 -3.37
C TYR A 228 -29.10 18.83 -2.64
N PHE A 229 -28.20 19.75 -2.30
CA PHE A 229 -26.97 19.44 -1.58
C PHE A 229 -27.22 18.83 -0.19
N GLN A 230 -28.19 19.36 0.56
CA GLN A 230 -28.57 18.82 1.87
C GLN A 230 -29.22 17.44 1.75
N ASN A 231 -30.11 17.24 0.77
CA ASN A 231 -30.72 15.93 0.50
C ASN A 231 -29.66 14.88 0.12
N ALA A 232 -28.69 15.25 -0.70
CA ALA A 232 -27.57 14.37 -1.08
C ALA A 232 -26.68 13.98 0.11
N LYS A 233 -26.50 14.86 1.11
CA LYS A 233 -25.78 14.54 2.36
C LYS A 233 -26.54 13.53 3.21
N THR A 234 -27.86 13.68 3.33
CA THR A 234 -28.73 12.83 4.15
C THR A 234 -28.78 11.40 3.60
N VAL A 235 -28.91 11.23 2.28
CA VAL A 235 -28.87 9.92 1.62
C VAL A 235 -27.53 9.21 1.84
N ARG A 236 -26.41 9.94 1.88
CA ARG A 236 -25.08 9.36 2.16
C ARG A 236 -24.92 8.86 3.59
N LYS A 237 -25.54 9.51 4.58
CA LYS A 237 -25.55 9.02 5.97
C LYS A 237 -26.35 7.72 6.11
N SER A 238 -27.31 7.47 5.22
CA SER A 238 -28.12 6.24 5.15
C SER A 238 -27.50 5.13 4.28
N ARG A 239 -26.30 5.32 3.72
CA ARG A 239 -25.62 4.23 3.01
C ARG A 239 -25.36 3.08 3.98
N ARG A 240 -25.91 1.89 3.65
CA ARG A 240 -25.66 0.62 4.35
C ARG A 240 -24.21 0.58 4.86
N PRO A 241 -23.97 0.22 6.13
CA PRO A 241 -22.62 0.16 6.66
C PRO A 241 -21.77 -0.67 5.70
N ARG A 242 -20.70 -0.04 5.17
CA ARG A 242 -19.74 -0.69 4.28
C ARG A 242 -19.39 -2.02 4.91
N LYS A 243 -19.64 -3.14 4.22
CA LYS A 243 -19.34 -4.50 4.70
C LYS A 243 -17.93 -4.44 5.30
N SER A 244 -17.85 -4.52 6.63
CA SER A 244 -16.60 -4.22 7.31
C SER A 244 -15.55 -5.14 6.70
N ARG A 245 -14.43 -4.56 6.27
CA ARG A 245 -13.30 -5.32 5.76
C ARG A 245 -12.91 -6.24 6.92
N VAL A 246 -13.38 -7.49 6.85
CA VAL A 246 -13.36 -8.53 7.90
C VAL A 246 -12.28 -8.17 8.92
N GLY A 247 -12.72 -7.63 10.06
CA GLY A 247 -11.85 -6.93 11.00
C GLY A 247 -10.61 -7.77 11.30
N LYS A 248 -9.49 -7.13 11.64
CA LYS A 248 -8.21 -7.81 11.94
C LYS A 248 -8.43 -9.06 12.81
N ALA A 249 -9.35 -9.00 13.78
CA ALA A 249 -9.80 -10.13 14.60
C ALA A 249 -10.35 -11.34 13.81
N ALA A 250 -11.24 -11.13 12.82
CA ALA A 250 -11.81 -12.21 12.04
C ALA A 250 -10.81 -12.79 11.00
N ARG A 251 -9.80 -12.02 10.58
CA ARG A 251 -8.66 -12.57 9.82
C ARG A 251 -7.77 -13.45 10.69
N LEU A 252 -7.48 -13.02 11.92
CA LEU A 252 -6.71 -13.79 12.90
C LEU A 252 -7.45 -15.08 13.29
N ALA A 253 -8.77 -15.01 13.48
CA ALA A 253 -9.61 -16.18 13.75
C ALA A 253 -9.56 -17.21 12.60
N LYS A 254 -9.62 -16.77 11.33
CA LYS A 254 -9.47 -17.67 10.16
C LYS A 254 -8.10 -18.37 10.09
N VAL A 255 -7.05 -17.72 10.56
CA VAL A 255 -5.71 -18.33 10.62
C VAL A 255 -5.63 -19.32 11.79
N ALA A 256 -6.23 -18.98 12.93
CA ALA A 256 -6.27 -19.80 14.13
C ALA A 256 -7.21 -21.02 14.02
N GLU A 257 -8.19 -20.99 13.11
CA GLU A 257 -9.14 -22.08 12.86
C GLU A 257 -8.46 -23.41 12.47
N LYS A 258 -7.29 -23.33 11.82
CA LYS A 258 -6.53 -24.51 11.38
C LYS A 258 -5.60 -25.07 12.46
N VAL A 259 -5.61 -24.49 13.67
CA VAL A 259 -4.76 -24.92 14.79
C VAL A 259 -5.40 -26.11 15.49
N SER A 260 -4.61 -27.18 15.63
CA SER A 260 -4.97 -28.36 16.41
C SER A 260 -4.48 -28.17 17.85
N PHE A 261 -5.41 -28.09 18.81
CA PHE A 261 -5.15 -27.91 20.24
C PHE A 261 -6.26 -28.56 21.08
N ASN A 262 -5.97 -28.84 22.34
CA ASN A 262 -6.96 -29.34 23.29
C ASN A 262 -7.70 -28.16 23.94
N ARG A 263 -9.02 -28.10 23.83
CA ARG A 263 -9.83 -27.01 24.41
C ARG A 263 -9.87 -27.05 25.94
N GLN A 264 -9.98 -28.24 26.51
CA GLN A 264 -10.04 -28.41 27.96
C GLN A 264 -9.55 -29.80 28.36
N ASP A 265 -8.89 -29.89 29.51
CA ASP A 265 -8.56 -31.17 30.14
C ASP A 265 -9.26 -31.25 31.48
N THR A 266 -10.19 -32.20 31.59
CA THR A 266 -11.01 -32.43 32.78
C THR A 266 -10.21 -33.03 33.92
N LYS A 267 -9.17 -33.83 33.63
CA LYS A 267 -8.32 -34.47 34.65
C LYS A 267 -7.50 -33.44 35.40
N LEU A 268 -6.87 -32.57 34.63
CA LEU A 268 -6.00 -31.52 35.14
C LEU A 268 -6.74 -30.18 35.24
N LYS A 269 -8.08 -30.14 35.15
CA LYS A 269 -8.93 -28.92 35.20
C LYS A 269 -8.28 -27.70 34.53
N LEU A 270 -7.77 -27.89 33.31
CA LEU A 270 -7.12 -26.83 32.51
C LEU A 270 -8.05 -26.43 31.37
N VAL A 271 -8.14 -25.13 31.12
CA VAL A 271 -8.84 -24.55 29.98
C VAL A 271 -7.81 -23.87 29.08
N SER A 272 -7.88 -24.15 27.77
CA SER A 272 -6.97 -23.55 26.81
C SER A 272 -7.40 -22.14 26.45
N VAL A 273 -6.42 -21.25 26.35
CA VAL A 273 -6.60 -19.92 25.74
C VAL A 273 -6.84 -20.07 24.24
N ASP A 274 -7.61 -19.14 23.67
CA ASP A 274 -7.88 -19.08 22.23
C ASP A 274 -6.56 -18.97 21.43
N PRO A 275 -6.30 -19.87 20.46
CA PRO A 275 -5.12 -19.82 19.61
C PRO A 275 -4.94 -18.49 18.86
N ALA A 276 -6.00 -17.71 18.62
CA ALA A 276 -5.87 -16.39 18.01
C ALA A 276 -5.02 -15.42 18.85
N GLN A 277 -4.94 -15.61 20.17
CA GLN A 277 -4.14 -14.78 21.08
C GLN A 277 -2.63 -15.03 20.98
N ILE A 278 -2.22 -16.15 20.35
CA ILE A 278 -0.81 -16.44 20.10
C ILE A 278 -0.25 -15.49 19.04
N ILE A 279 -1.06 -15.07 18.07
CA ILE A 279 -0.59 -14.25 16.95
C ILE A 279 -0.24 -12.84 17.46
N GLY A 280 1.02 -12.46 17.32
CA GLY A 280 1.57 -11.19 17.83
C GLY A 280 1.83 -11.19 19.33
N SER A 281 1.86 -12.35 19.98
CA SER A 281 2.30 -12.49 21.38
C SER A 281 3.84 -12.53 21.46
N ARG A 282 4.41 -11.99 22.55
CA ARG A 282 5.85 -12.10 22.86
C ARG A 282 6.22 -13.48 23.38
N GLY A 283 5.27 -14.19 23.99
CA GLY A 283 5.49 -15.57 24.37
C GLY A 283 4.22 -16.31 24.77
N VAL A 284 4.33 -17.64 24.74
CA VAL A 284 3.24 -18.57 25.00
C VAL A 284 3.73 -19.75 25.82
N LEU A 285 3.00 -20.08 26.88
CA LEU A 285 3.19 -21.28 27.69
C LEU A 285 2.23 -22.37 27.22
N VAL A 286 2.78 -23.51 26.81
CA VAL A 286 2.03 -24.68 26.35
C VAL A 286 2.31 -25.91 27.20
N TYR A 287 1.30 -26.78 27.32
CA TYR A 287 1.42 -28.05 28.00
C TYR A 287 0.82 -29.18 27.16
N ASN A 288 1.56 -30.26 26.95
CA ASN A 288 1.07 -31.44 26.27
C ASN A 288 0.67 -32.52 27.26
N THR A 289 -0.62 -32.88 27.28
CA THR A 289 -1.19 -33.85 28.23
C THR A 289 -0.65 -35.26 28.03
N LYS A 290 -0.40 -35.66 26.77
CA LYS A 290 0.11 -37.00 26.43
C LYS A 290 1.57 -37.17 26.79
N THR A 291 2.42 -36.20 26.46
CA THR A 291 3.86 -36.30 26.71
C THR A 291 4.29 -35.75 28.08
N ARG A 292 3.36 -35.12 28.82
CA ARG A 292 3.63 -34.40 30.09
C ARG A 292 4.71 -33.33 29.95
N LYS A 293 4.83 -32.74 28.75
CA LYS A 293 5.84 -31.72 28.46
C LYS A 293 5.23 -30.35 28.62
N ILE A 294 5.85 -29.51 29.43
CA ILE A 294 5.53 -28.08 29.55
C ILE A 294 6.64 -27.28 28.88
N GLY A 295 6.29 -26.30 28.06
CA GLY A 295 7.27 -25.51 27.33
C GLY A 295 6.82 -24.09 27.07
N VAL A 296 7.80 -23.22 26.86
CA VAL A 296 7.57 -21.81 26.55
C VAL A 296 8.14 -21.50 25.18
N TYR A 297 7.35 -20.79 24.37
CA TYR A 297 7.79 -20.14 23.15
C TYR A 297 8.04 -18.66 23.42
N TYR A 298 9.18 -18.16 22.96
CA TYR A 298 9.49 -16.73 22.93
C TYR A 298 9.58 -16.25 21.49
N ALA A 299 9.01 -15.08 21.20
CA ALA A 299 9.16 -14.44 19.91
C ALA A 299 10.62 -14.03 19.67
N LYS A 300 11.10 -14.22 18.44
CA LYS A 300 12.43 -13.78 18.02
C LYS A 300 12.50 -12.25 17.89
N ASP A 301 11.46 -11.66 17.29
CA ASP A 301 11.40 -10.25 16.93
C ASP A 301 10.18 -9.53 17.54
N SER A 302 10.15 -8.20 17.42
CA SER A 302 9.03 -7.34 17.88
C SER A 302 7.71 -7.59 17.16
N GLU A 303 7.72 -8.31 16.03
CA GLU A 303 6.52 -8.76 15.32
C GLU A 303 5.70 -9.79 16.11
N GLY A 304 6.32 -10.45 17.09
CA GLY A 304 5.68 -11.48 17.91
C GLY A 304 5.58 -12.84 17.20
N LEU A 305 4.98 -13.81 17.90
CA LEU A 305 4.78 -15.17 17.39
C LEU A 305 3.72 -15.18 16.28
N GLN A 306 3.95 -16.03 15.28
CA GLN A 306 3.04 -16.22 14.14
C GLN A 306 2.58 -17.67 14.08
N ILE A 307 1.41 -17.94 13.49
CA ILE A 307 0.91 -19.31 13.31
C ILE A 307 0.58 -19.56 11.84
N ARG A 308 1.04 -20.69 11.31
CA ARG A 308 0.63 -21.21 9.99
C ARG A 308 0.20 -22.67 10.14
N GLY A 309 -1.10 -22.93 10.00
CA GLY A 309 -1.67 -24.25 10.26
C GLY A 309 -1.52 -24.62 11.73
N THR A 310 -0.74 -25.66 12.02
CA THR A 310 -0.45 -26.12 13.40
C THR A 310 0.95 -25.73 13.89
N THR A 311 1.71 -24.99 13.09
CA THR A 311 3.10 -24.63 13.40
C THR A 311 3.20 -23.17 13.85
N ILE A 312 3.87 -22.96 14.98
CA ILE A 312 4.30 -21.65 15.48
C ILE A 312 5.58 -21.27 14.76
N HIS A 313 5.57 -20.08 14.17
CA HIS A 313 6.69 -19.45 13.49
C HIS A 313 7.19 -18.23 14.27
N ASN A 314 8.37 -17.76 13.89
CA ASN A 314 9.03 -16.60 14.48
C ASN A 314 9.34 -16.74 15.98
N TYR A 315 9.66 -17.97 16.42
CA TYR A 315 10.12 -18.21 17.78
C TYR A 315 11.66 -18.30 17.84
N ASP A 316 12.22 -17.88 18.97
CA ASP A 316 13.65 -17.98 19.27
C ASP A 316 13.97 -19.41 19.72
N GLU A 317 14.75 -20.15 18.92
CA GLU A 317 15.07 -21.56 19.17
C GLU A 317 15.92 -21.78 20.42
N GLU A 318 16.76 -20.80 20.79
CA GLU A 318 17.64 -20.90 21.96
C GLU A 318 16.87 -20.63 23.26
N LYS A 319 16.00 -19.62 23.24
CA LYS A 319 15.18 -19.27 24.43
C LYS A 319 13.98 -20.19 24.61
N SER A 320 13.45 -20.75 23.53
CA SER A 320 12.24 -21.58 23.58
C SER A 320 12.56 -23.03 23.98
N THR A 321 12.23 -23.37 25.22
CA THR A 321 12.57 -24.68 25.81
C THR A 321 11.35 -25.39 26.40
N HIS A 322 11.45 -26.71 26.51
CA HIS A 322 10.50 -27.54 27.24
C HIS A 322 11.17 -28.46 28.25
N LYS A 323 10.39 -28.81 29.27
CA LYS A 323 10.74 -29.77 30.30
C LYS A 323 9.60 -30.76 30.53
N THR A 324 9.94 -31.94 31.03
CA THR A 324 8.96 -32.99 31.33
C THR A 324 8.56 -32.93 32.79
N LEU A 325 7.25 -32.89 33.06
CA LEU A 325 6.70 -32.94 34.41
C LEU A 325 6.67 -34.39 34.92
N ARG A 326 7.23 -34.62 36.11
CA ARG A 326 7.24 -35.94 36.75
C ARG A 326 5.92 -36.21 37.48
N ASN A 327 5.35 -35.17 38.10
CA ASN A 327 4.06 -35.24 38.77
C ASN A 327 3.17 -34.07 38.29
N PRO A 328 2.48 -34.23 37.15
CA PRO A 328 1.77 -33.12 36.51
C PRO A 328 0.67 -32.53 37.38
N GLU A 329 -0.04 -33.31 38.19
CA GLU A 329 -1.15 -32.83 39.03
C GLU A 329 -0.71 -31.76 40.02
N LYS A 330 0.36 -32.03 40.77
CA LYS A 330 0.91 -31.07 41.76
C LYS A 330 1.67 -29.92 41.09
N GLN A 331 2.39 -30.20 40.01
CA GLN A 331 3.25 -29.20 39.38
C GLN A 331 2.45 -28.18 38.56
N ILE A 332 1.35 -28.58 37.92
CA ILE A 332 0.50 -27.70 37.11
C ILE A 332 -0.25 -26.68 37.96
N GLU A 333 -0.67 -27.05 39.17
CA GLU A 333 -1.24 -26.10 40.14
C GLU A 333 -0.29 -24.92 40.40
N GLY A 334 1.01 -25.18 40.38
CA GLY A 334 2.05 -24.16 40.48
C GLY A 334 2.06 -23.13 39.34
N PHE A 335 1.42 -23.39 38.20
CA PHE A 335 1.34 -22.48 37.05
C PHE A 335 -0.01 -21.77 36.92
N ARG A 336 -1.04 -22.24 37.63
CA ARG A 336 -2.35 -21.58 37.65
C ARG A 336 -2.27 -20.27 38.40
N ASP A 337 -2.90 -19.23 37.85
CA ASP A 337 -3.04 -17.89 38.45
C ASP A 337 -1.74 -17.14 38.77
N LYS A 338 -0.58 -17.64 38.33
CA LYS A 338 0.71 -16.95 38.53
C LYS A 338 1.06 -16.00 37.38
N THR A 339 1.84 -14.97 37.70
CA THR A 339 2.40 -14.05 36.71
C THR A 339 3.37 -14.76 35.77
N VAL A 340 3.52 -14.24 34.54
CA VAL A 340 4.39 -14.84 33.50
C VAL A 340 5.81 -15.07 34.04
N LYS A 341 6.43 -14.06 34.65
CA LYS A 341 7.75 -14.16 35.29
C LYS A 341 7.86 -15.31 36.29
N ARG A 342 6.79 -15.56 37.06
CA ARG A 342 6.76 -16.64 38.05
C ARG A 342 6.63 -18.00 37.39
N CYS A 343 5.90 -18.13 36.28
CA CYS A 343 5.88 -19.35 35.48
C CYS A 343 7.25 -19.67 34.88
N GLU A 344 7.99 -18.65 34.41
CA GLU A 344 9.36 -18.82 33.89
C GLU A 344 10.32 -19.31 34.96
N ILE A 345 10.29 -18.70 36.15
CA ILE A 345 11.09 -19.13 37.30
C ILE A 345 10.75 -20.58 37.70
N ILE A 346 9.47 -20.94 37.74
CA ILE A 346 9.05 -22.32 38.06
C ILE A 346 9.57 -23.31 37.02
N LEU A 347 9.49 -22.96 35.74
CA LEU A 347 10.00 -23.78 34.66
C LEU A 347 11.53 -23.94 34.75
N ARG A 348 12.26 -22.85 35.01
CA ARG A 348 13.73 -22.85 35.07
C ARG A 348 14.26 -23.55 36.31
N ASP A 349 13.80 -23.16 37.50
CA ASP A 349 14.49 -23.46 38.77
C ASP A 349 13.83 -24.59 39.56
N TYR A 350 12.49 -24.72 39.48
CA TYR A 350 11.75 -25.70 40.28
C TYR A 350 11.54 -27.03 39.56
N ILE A 351 11.51 -27.03 38.23
CA ILE A 351 11.45 -28.26 37.43
C ILE A 351 12.87 -28.78 37.16
N LYS A 352 13.28 -29.80 37.90
CA LYS A 352 14.60 -30.46 37.81
C LYS A 352 14.86 -31.24 36.51
N ALA A 353 13.89 -31.31 35.60
CA ALA A 353 14.06 -32.01 34.33
C ALA A 353 14.97 -31.21 33.37
N VAL A 354 15.72 -31.93 32.54
CA VAL A 354 16.60 -31.33 31.52
C VAL A 354 15.77 -30.56 30.51
N ALA A 355 16.16 -29.31 30.24
CA ALA A 355 15.54 -28.49 29.21
C ALA A 355 15.96 -28.98 27.81
N LYS A 356 14.99 -29.06 26.90
CA LYS A 356 15.22 -29.40 25.48
C LYS A 356 14.57 -28.36 24.58
N GLY A 357 15.11 -28.16 23.38
CA GLY A 357 14.57 -27.21 22.40
C GLY A 357 13.16 -27.55 21.95
N MET A 358 12.38 -26.54 21.57
CA MET A 358 11.02 -26.67 21.06
C MET A 358 10.98 -26.81 19.53
N ASN A 359 10.02 -27.58 19.01
CA ASN A 359 9.88 -27.88 17.57
C ASN A 359 8.77 -27.08 16.87
N GLY A 360 8.19 -26.08 17.54
CA GLY A 360 7.15 -25.21 16.98
C GLY A 360 5.78 -25.83 16.71
N ARG A 361 5.58 -27.16 16.82
CA ARG A 361 4.34 -27.81 16.34
C ARG A 361 3.33 -28.08 17.47
N LEU A 362 2.10 -27.60 17.28
CA LEU A 362 0.95 -27.88 18.14
C LEU A 362 0.18 -29.13 17.66
N ASN A 363 -0.51 -29.79 18.58
CA ASN A 363 -1.32 -30.98 18.32
C ASN A 363 -2.56 -31.01 19.24
N GLU A 364 -3.47 -31.95 19.00
CA GLU A 364 -4.73 -32.12 19.74
C GLU A 364 -4.56 -32.37 21.24
N ASN A 365 -3.37 -32.75 21.69
CA ASN A 365 -3.05 -32.98 23.10
C ASN A 365 -2.38 -31.77 23.76
N THR A 366 -2.15 -30.68 23.02
CA THR A 366 -1.51 -29.47 23.51
C THR A 366 -2.55 -28.47 23.99
N ILE A 367 -2.45 -28.08 25.27
CA ILE A 367 -3.23 -27.02 25.91
C ILE A 367 -2.39 -25.74 25.89
N ILE A 368 -3.01 -24.64 25.47
CA ILE A 368 -2.41 -23.31 25.53
C ILE A 368 -2.75 -22.72 26.90
N MET A 369 -1.79 -22.68 27.82
CA MET A 369 -2.05 -22.26 29.19
C MET A 369 -2.12 -20.74 29.33
N LYS A 370 -1.18 -20.03 28.70
CA LYS A 370 -1.05 -18.57 28.87
C LYS A 370 -0.32 -17.93 27.69
N THR A 371 -0.75 -16.72 27.31
CA THR A 371 -0.14 -15.88 26.27
C THR A 371 0.16 -14.49 26.83
N TRP A 372 1.25 -13.85 26.42
CA TRP A 372 1.57 -12.46 26.81
C TRP A 372 2.18 -11.66 25.67
N LYS A 373 2.05 -10.34 25.72
CA LYS A 373 2.52 -9.37 24.72
C LYS A 373 3.63 -8.49 25.26
#